data_AF-A0A3E2JC46-F1
#
_entry.id   AF-A0A3E2JC46-F1
#
_cell.length_a   1.000
_cell.length_b   1.000
_cell.length_c   1.000
_cell.angle_alpha   90.00
_cell.angle_beta   90.00
_cell.angle_gamma   90.00
#
_symmetry.space_group_name_H-M   'P 1'
#
loop_
_entity.id
_entity.type
_entity.pdbx_description
1 polymer ?
#
loop_
_entity_poly.entity_id
_entity_poly.type
_entity_poly.pdbx_seq_one_letter_code
_entity_poly.pdbx_strand_id
1 'polypeptide(L)'
;MGTSLILLTTILPIAIVAFIVMAIAKNDKKGGKDMFKQLYVYLVLFATLMMSIGGGIGIFMGVADLVSPSNMYYEYESYESYKSGNYEEGSTIDEAQMRENYEQMIEDAKASARQQAKNTIIKSLGFIVIPLPIFLYFNKSRKKKEEIVD
;
A
#
# COMPACT_ATOMS: atom_id res chain seq x y z
N MET A 1 -9.73 -16.25 17.85
CA MET A 1 -10.35 -16.01 16.52
C MET A 1 -9.40 -15.37 15.49
N GLY A 2 -8.44 -14.51 15.88
CA GLY A 2 -7.54 -13.85 14.90
C GLY A 2 -6.47 -14.75 14.25
N THR A 3 -5.95 -15.75 14.96
CA THR A 3 -4.86 -16.61 14.45
C THR A 3 -5.31 -17.55 13.33
N SER A 4 -6.50 -18.14 13.44
CA SER A 4 -7.07 -19.02 12.41
C SER A 4 -7.37 -18.28 11.10
N LEU A 5 -7.74 -16.99 11.18
CA LEU A 5 -8.03 -16.16 10.02
C LEU A 5 -6.73 -15.81 9.27
N ILE A 6 -5.66 -15.48 10.00
CA ILE A 6 -4.33 -15.19 9.41
C ILE A 6 -3.73 -16.43 8.74
N LEU A 7 -3.88 -17.61 9.35
CA LEU A 7 -3.41 -18.87 8.74
C LEU A 7 -4.17 -19.14 7.43
N LEU A 8 -5.48 -18.92 7.41
CA LEU A 8 -6.30 -19.16 6.22
C LEU A 8 -6.02 -18.15 5.10
N THR A 9 -5.85 -16.86 5.41
CA THR A 9 -5.63 -15.83 4.39
C THR A 9 -4.21 -15.86 3.81
N THR A 10 -3.23 -16.31 4.60
CA THR A 10 -1.81 -16.20 4.22
C THR A 10 -1.22 -17.52 3.76
N ILE A 11 -1.54 -18.64 4.43
CA ILE A 11 -0.94 -19.95 4.12
C ILE A 11 -1.68 -20.64 2.96
N LEU A 12 -2.99 -20.50 2.87
CA LEU A 12 -3.80 -21.13 1.82
C LEU A 12 -3.36 -20.73 0.40
N PRO A 13 -3.15 -19.44 0.05
CA PRO A 13 -2.69 -19.09 -1.30
C PRO A 13 -1.27 -19.61 -1.59
N ILE A 14 -0.38 -19.62 -0.60
CA ILE A 14 0.98 -20.15 -0.76
C ILE A 14 0.94 -21.66 -1.02
N ALA A 15 0.10 -22.40 -0.29
CA ALA A 15 -0.09 -23.83 -0.46
C ALA A 15 -0.68 -24.18 -1.84
N ILE A 16 -1.65 -23.39 -2.33
CA ILE A 16 -2.24 -23.56 -3.66
C ILE A 16 -1.19 -23.34 -4.74
N VAL A 17 -0.39 -22.27 -4.64
CA VAL A 17 0.69 -21.99 -5.61
C VAL A 17 1.72 -23.11 -5.60
N ALA A 18 2.14 -23.59 -4.43
CA ALA A 18 3.08 -24.70 -4.30
C ALA A 18 2.52 -26.00 -4.91
N PHE A 19 1.24 -26.30 -4.68
CA PHE A 19 0.58 -27.48 -5.25
C PHE A 19 0.49 -27.41 -6.78
N ILE A 20 0.15 -26.24 -7.33
CA ILE A 20 0.12 -26.02 -8.78
C ILE A 20 1.52 -26.23 -9.38
N VAL A 21 2.56 -25.64 -8.79
CA VAL A 21 3.94 -25.82 -9.25
C VAL A 21 4.36 -27.29 -9.21
N MET A 22 4.01 -28.02 -8.14
CA MET A 22 4.36 -29.43 -7.97
C MET A 22 3.60 -30.36 -8.92
N ALA A 23 2.31 -30.08 -9.17
CA ALA A 23 1.49 -30.82 -10.13
C ALA A 23 2.00 -30.64 -11.57
N ILE A 24 2.45 -29.44 -11.92
CA ILE A 24 3.02 -29.15 -13.24
C ILE A 24 4.42 -29.82 -13.37
N ALA A 25 5.28 -29.71 -12.34
CA ALA A 25 6.63 -30.31 -12.27
C ALA A 25 6.66 -31.82 -12.55
N LYS A 26 5.60 -32.54 -12.18
CA LYS A 26 5.55 -33.99 -12.28
C LYS A 26 5.25 -34.53 -13.70
N ASN A 27 4.84 -33.67 -14.63
CA ASN A 27 4.37 -34.06 -15.97
C ASN A 27 5.43 -33.93 -17.09
N ASP A 28 6.71 -34.03 -16.72
CA ASP A 28 7.85 -33.62 -17.56
C ASP A 28 8.16 -34.60 -18.72
N LYS A 29 7.35 -34.54 -19.79
CA LYS A 29 7.69 -35.08 -21.11
C LYS A 29 8.17 -33.93 -21.99
N LYS A 30 9.50 -33.70 -22.07
CA LYS A 30 10.31 -32.89 -23.03
C LYS A 30 9.83 -31.47 -23.48
N GLY A 31 8.54 -31.17 -23.58
CA GLY A 31 7.95 -29.84 -23.71
C GLY A 31 7.66 -29.12 -22.38
N GLY A 32 7.89 -29.77 -21.23
CA GLY A 32 7.67 -29.17 -19.91
C GLY A 32 8.57 -27.97 -19.64
N LYS A 33 9.85 -28.03 -20.06
CA LYS A 33 10.85 -26.98 -19.79
C LYS A 33 10.47 -25.61 -20.39
N ASP A 34 9.92 -25.59 -21.60
CA ASP A 34 9.43 -24.36 -22.22
C ASP A 34 8.15 -23.84 -21.55
N MET A 35 7.26 -24.75 -21.13
CA MET A 35 6.05 -24.41 -20.39
C MET A 35 6.38 -23.79 -19.02
N PHE A 36 7.36 -24.32 -18.28
CA PHE A 36 7.83 -23.72 -17.02
C PHE A 36 8.43 -22.33 -17.21
N LYS A 37 9.23 -22.14 -18.25
CA LYS A 37 9.80 -20.83 -18.56
C LYS A 37 8.70 -19.82 -18.86
N GLN A 38 7.67 -20.23 -19.61
CA GLN A 38 6.56 -19.38 -19.97
C GLN A 38 5.68 -19.06 -18.74
N LEU A 39 5.40 -20.04 -17.89
CA LEU A 39 4.71 -19.85 -16.63
C LEU A 39 5.45 -18.87 -15.71
N TYR A 40 6.78 -19.03 -15.58
CA TYR A 40 7.60 -18.12 -14.78
C TYR A 40 7.52 -16.68 -15.30
N VAL A 41 7.67 -16.47 -16.62
CA VAL A 41 7.54 -15.15 -17.24
C VAL A 41 6.17 -14.54 -16.92
N TYR A 42 5.08 -15.30 -17.06
CA TYR A 42 3.74 -14.81 -16.77
C TYR A 42 3.52 -14.51 -15.29
N LEU A 43 4.04 -15.33 -14.37
CA LEU A 43 3.96 -15.05 -12.93
C LEU A 43 4.69 -13.78 -12.55
N VAL A 44 5.89 -13.55 -13.10
CA VAL A 44 6.65 -12.31 -12.87
C VAL A 44 5.88 -11.12 -13.44
N LEU A 45 5.39 -11.21 -14.68
CA LEU A 45 4.59 -10.14 -15.28
C LEU A 45 3.33 -9.84 -14.48
N PHE A 46 2.65 -10.88 -13.99
CA PHE A 46 1.48 -10.75 -13.12
C PHE A 46 1.82 -10.05 -11.80
N ALA A 47 2.92 -10.45 -11.14
CA ALA A 47 3.38 -9.78 -9.92
C ALA A 47 3.69 -8.31 -10.17
N THR A 48 4.38 -7.98 -11.27
CA THR A 48 4.67 -6.57 -11.62
C THR A 48 3.41 -5.76 -11.93
N LEU A 49 2.40 -6.39 -12.54
CA LEU A 49 1.09 -5.77 -12.79
C LEU A 49 0.38 -5.46 -11.48
N MET A 50 0.29 -6.42 -10.57
CA MET A 50 -0.33 -6.23 -9.25
C MET A 50 0.37 -5.15 -8.44
N MET A 51 1.71 -5.13 -8.47
CA MET A 51 2.53 -4.11 -7.81
C MET A 51 2.27 -2.72 -8.39
N SER A 52 2.15 -2.61 -9.72
CA SER A 52 1.86 -1.35 -10.41
C SER A 52 0.45 -0.84 -10.11
N ILE A 53 -0.56 -1.72 -10.04
CA ILE A 53 -1.93 -1.36 -9.66
C ILE A 53 -1.96 -0.83 -8.22
N GLY A 54 -1.28 -1.52 -7.29
CA GLY A 54 -1.18 -1.09 -5.89
C GLY A 54 -0.49 0.28 -5.76
N GLY A 55 0.58 0.51 -6.52
CA GLY A 55 1.22 1.82 -6.61
C GLY A 55 0.30 2.89 -7.20
N GLY A 56 -0.44 2.57 -8.25
CA GLY A 56 -1.41 3.50 -8.86
C GLY A 56 -2.46 3.98 -7.86
N ILE A 57 -3.12 3.03 -7.17
CA ILE A 57 -4.13 3.34 -6.15
C ILE A 57 -3.54 4.23 -5.05
N GLY A 58 -2.34 3.91 -4.56
CA GLY A 58 -1.70 4.70 -3.51
C GLY A 58 -1.31 6.12 -3.93
N ILE A 59 -0.92 6.35 -5.19
CA ILE A 59 -0.72 7.72 -5.71
C ILE A 59 -2.04 8.50 -5.67
N PHE A 60 -3.13 7.91 -6.15
CA PHE A 60 -4.44 8.58 -6.11
C PHE A 60 -4.89 8.89 -4.68
N MET A 61 -4.70 7.96 -3.75
CA MET A 61 -4.98 8.21 -2.33
C MET A 61 -4.15 9.37 -1.78
N GLY A 62 -2.84 9.35 -1.99
CA GLY A 62 -1.97 10.43 -1.50
C GLY A 62 -2.27 11.79 -2.14
N VAL A 63 -2.69 11.83 -3.41
CA VAL A 63 -3.13 13.09 -4.05
C VAL A 63 -4.47 13.55 -3.48
N ALA A 64 -5.42 12.63 -3.26
CA ALA A 64 -6.69 12.94 -2.62
C ALA A 64 -6.49 13.51 -1.22
N ASP A 65 -5.61 12.91 -0.42
CA ASP A 65 -5.28 13.37 0.93
C ASP A 65 -4.54 14.72 0.94
N LEU A 66 -3.85 15.09 -0.14
CA LEU A 66 -3.26 16.42 -0.30
C LEU A 66 -4.31 17.49 -0.62
N VAL A 67 -5.27 17.17 -1.48
CA VAL A 67 -6.31 18.11 -1.94
C VAL A 67 -7.41 18.26 -0.88
N SER A 68 -7.79 17.17 -0.24
CA SER A 68 -8.85 17.09 0.76
C SER A 68 -8.38 16.21 1.92
N PRO A 69 -7.45 16.70 2.77
CA PRO A 69 -7.01 15.96 3.95
C PRO A 69 -8.21 15.62 4.83
N SER A 70 -8.22 14.41 5.39
CA SER A 70 -9.28 13.99 6.29
C SER A 70 -9.30 14.89 7.54
N ASN A 71 -10.49 15.36 7.92
CA ASN A 71 -10.67 16.23 9.08
C ASN A 71 -10.59 15.41 10.38
N MET A 72 -9.38 15.09 10.84
CA MET A 72 -9.13 14.57 12.19
C MET A 72 -8.84 15.72 13.16
N TYR A 73 -9.77 16.67 13.30
CA TYR A 73 -9.71 17.66 14.39
C TYR A 73 -10.97 17.54 15.22
N TYR A 74 -10.80 17.56 16.53
CA TYR A 74 -11.90 17.72 17.46
C TYR A 74 -12.46 19.14 17.35
N GLU A 75 -13.77 19.30 17.49
CA GLU A 75 -14.36 20.62 17.70
C GLU A 75 -13.76 21.27 18.96
N TYR A 76 -13.66 22.59 18.96
CA TYR A 76 -13.08 23.34 20.08
C TYR A 76 -13.73 22.97 21.42
N GLU A 77 -15.06 22.81 21.45
CA GLU A 77 -15.79 22.39 22.65
C GLU A 77 -15.36 21.01 23.18
N SER A 78 -15.04 20.08 22.28
CA SER A 78 -14.53 18.76 22.65
C SER A 78 -13.09 18.83 23.16
N TYR A 79 -12.26 19.70 22.56
CA TYR A 79 -10.89 19.95 23.03
C TYR A 79 -10.89 20.61 24.41
N GLU A 80 -11.76 21.60 24.61
CA GLU A 80 -11.95 22.32 25.85
C GLU A 80 -12.43 21.39 26.96
N SER A 81 -13.48 20.59 26.73
CA SER A 81 -14.00 19.61 27.69
C SER A 81 -12.95 18.56 28.06
N TYR A 82 -12.18 18.06 27.10
CA TYR A 82 -11.10 17.11 27.36
C TYR A 82 -9.98 17.72 28.22
N LYS A 83 -9.55 18.94 27.89
CA LYS A 83 -8.47 19.60 28.63
C LYS A 83 -8.93 20.04 30.01
N SER A 84 -10.08 20.71 30.13
CA SER A 84 -10.69 21.13 31.41
C SER A 84 -10.86 19.97 32.41
N GLY A 85 -11.25 18.78 31.96
CA GLY A 85 -11.36 17.57 32.80
C GLY A 85 -10.03 16.99 33.30
N ASN A 86 -8.88 17.47 32.78
CA ASN A 86 -7.54 17.04 33.17
C ASN A 86 -6.77 18.09 34.02
N TYR A 87 -7.38 19.22 34.35
CA TYR A 87 -6.77 20.23 35.22
C TYR A 87 -7.11 19.97 36.70
N GLU A 88 -6.15 20.22 37.60
CA GLU A 88 -6.39 20.16 39.03
C GLU A 88 -7.35 21.28 39.49
N GLU A 89 -8.23 20.93 40.43
CA GLU A 89 -9.28 21.79 40.97
C GLU A 89 -8.66 23.07 41.56
N GLY A 90 -8.86 24.21 40.88
CA GLY A 90 -8.33 25.53 41.30
C GLY A 90 -7.33 26.19 40.35
N SER A 91 -7.01 25.59 39.20
CA SER A 91 -6.20 26.24 38.16
C SER A 91 -7.07 27.18 37.29
N THR A 92 -6.62 28.43 37.15
CA THR A 92 -7.24 29.40 36.25
C THR A 92 -6.88 29.08 34.81
N ILE A 93 -7.89 28.74 34.00
CA ILE A 93 -7.74 28.51 32.56
C ILE A 93 -7.61 29.88 31.88
N ASP A 94 -6.47 30.14 31.25
CA ASP A 94 -6.33 31.27 30.33
C ASP A 94 -6.95 30.88 28.98
N GLU A 95 -8.16 31.36 28.71
CA GLU A 95 -8.88 31.08 27.46
C GLU A 95 -8.09 31.49 26.21
N ALA A 96 -7.29 32.55 26.29
CA ALA A 96 -6.49 33.02 25.16
C ALA A 96 -5.40 32.00 24.82
N GLN A 97 -4.68 31.53 25.83
CA GLN A 97 -3.68 30.47 25.68
C GLN A 97 -4.30 29.15 25.22
N MET A 98 -5.52 28.84 25.66
CA MET A 98 -6.22 27.60 25.28
C MET A 98 -6.62 27.60 23.81
N ARG A 99 -7.09 28.74 23.28
CA ARG A 99 -7.38 28.91 21.85
C ARG A 99 -6.12 28.86 21.00
N GLU A 100 -5.05 29.52 21.43
CA GLU A 100 -3.75 29.47 20.75
C GLU A 100 -3.24 28.03 20.60
N ASN A 101 -3.28 27.25 21.69
CA ASN A 101 -2.89 25.84 21.67
C ASN A 101 -3.79 24.99 20.74
N TYR A 102 -5.09 25.29 20.67
CA TYR A 102 -6.02 24.60 19.77
C TYR A 102 -5.73 24.92 18.30
N GLU A 103 -5.49 26.19 17.97
CA GLU A 103 -5.13 26.61 16.62
C GLU A 103 -3.80 25.98 16.17
N GLN A 104 -2.80 25.96 17.05
CA GLN A 104 -1.52 25.29 16.80
C GLN A 104 -1.71 23.78 16.58
N MET A 105 -2.53 23.11 17.39
CA MET A 105 -2.85 21.70 17.20
C MET A 105 -3.49 21.43 15.83
N ILE A 106 -4.40 22.31 15.38
CA ILE A 106 -4.99 22.20 14.04
C ILE A 106 -3.92 22.32 12.97
N GLU A 107 -3.03 23.31 13.08
CA GLU A 107 -1.96 23.53 12.12
C GLU A 107 -1.03 22.33 12.03
N ASP A 108 -0.60 21.79 13.18
CA ASP A 108 0.31 20.64 13.27
C ASP A 108 -0.29 19.38 12.65
N ALA A 109 -1.57 19.10 12.91
CA ALA A 109 -2.20 17.95 12.28
C ALA A 109 -2.41 18.18 10.77
N LYS A 110 -2.60 19.43 10.30
CA LYS A 110 -2.69 19.73 8.84
C LYS A 110 -1.33 19.47 8.18
N ALA A 111 -0.26 19.93 8.82
CA ALA A 111 1.10 19.69 8.36
C ALA A 111 1.42 18.18 8.32
N SER A 112 1.04 17.46 9.38
CA SER A 112 1.24 16.01 9.48
C SER A 112 0.48 15.24 8.41
N ALA A 113 -0.78 15.58 8.16
CA ALA A 113 -1.58 14.97 7.10
C ALA A 113 -0.95 15.18 5.72
N ARG A 114 -0.50 16.40 5.41
CA ARG A 114 0.23 16.71 4.17
C ARG A 114 1.52 15.90 4.03
N GLN A 115 2.28 15.74 5.12
CA GLN A 115 3.52 14.97 5.08
C GLN A 115 3.26 13.48 4.86
N GLN A 116 2.22 12.93 5.50
CA GLN A 116 1.78 11.55 5.27
C GLN A 116 1.35 11.34 3.82
N ALA A 117 0.55 12.25 3.27
CA ALA A 117 0.10 12.21 1.89
C ALA A 117 1.28 12.20 0.89
N LYS A 118 2.29 13.07 1.10
CA LYS A 118 3.54 13.05 0.32
C LYS A 118 4.29 11.73 0.43
N ASN A 119 4.41 11.18 1.64
CA ASN A 119 5.06 9.90 1.88
C ASN A 119 4.34 8.77 1.14
N THR A 120 3.00 8.77 1.15
CA THR A 120 2.19 7.80 0.40
C THR A 120 2.50 7.88 -1.09
N ILE A 121 2.45 9.08 -1.69
CA ILE A 121 2.78 9.28 -3.11
C ILE A 121 4.17 8.72 -3.45
N ILE A 122 5.19 9.08 -2.66
CA ILE A 122 6.58 8.65 -2.91
C ILE A 122 6.71 7.13 -2.79
N LYS A 123 6.15 6.52 -1.74
CA LYS A 123 6.18 5.06 -1.56
C LYS A 123 5.48 4.36 -2.71
N SER A 124 4.33 4.86 -3.13
CA SER A 124 3.54 4.32 -4.22
C SER A 124 4.22 4.45 -5.59
N LEU A 125 4.98 5.53 -5.82
CA LEU A 125 5.87 5.64 -6.98
C LEU A 125 6.95 4.56 -6.95
N GLY A 126 7.53 4.28 -5.77
CA GLY A 126 8.47 3.17 -5.59
C GLY A 126 7.88 1.82 -6.00
N PHE A 127 6.60 1.59 -5.68
CA PHE A 127 5.85 0.40 -6.10
C PHE A 127 5.69 0.27 -7.62
N ILE A 128 5.80 1.35 -8.40
CA ILE A 128 5.73 1.33 -9.87
C ILE A 128 7.11 1.26 -10.49
N VAL A 129 8.05 2.08 -9.99
CA VAL A 129 9.38 2.25 -10.58
C VAL A 129 10.25 1.00 -10.39
N ILE A 130 10.18 0.33 -9.24
CA ILE A 130 10.99 -0.88 -8.95
C ILE A 130 10.63 -2.07 -9.88
N PRO A 131 9.35 -2.44 -10.09
CA PRO A 131 9.01 -3.56 -10.98
C PRO A 131 9.13 -3.22 -12.46
N LEU A 132 9.17 -1.95 -12.85
CA LEU A 132 9.16 -1.54 -14.26
C LEU A 132 10.34 -2.10 -15.08
N PRO A 133 11.62 -2.06 -14.64
CA PRO A 133 12.72 -2.69 -15.37
C PRO A 133 12.53 -4.19 -15.58
N ILE A 134 12.03 -4.89 -14.55
CA ILE A 134 11.73 -6.32 -14.59
C ILE A 134 10.63 -6.59 -15.63
N PHE A 135 9.55 -5.83 -15.57
CA PHE A 135 8.45 -5.91 -16.54
C PHE A 135 8.94 -5.71 -17.98
N LEU A 136 9.74 -4.66 -18.24
CA LEU A 136 10.27 -4.37 -19.56
C LEU A 136 11.14 -5.53 -20.10
N TYR A 137 12.01 -6.08 -19.26
CA TYR A 137 12.87 -7.21 -19.61
C TYR A 137 12.05 -8.46 -20.00
N PHE A 138 11.10 -8.85 -19.16
CA PHE A 138 10.30 -10.06 -19.36
C PHE A 138 9.24 -9.89 -20.47
N ASN A 139 8.67 -8.69 -20.62
CA ASN A 139 7.73 -8.41 -21.71
C ASN A 139 8.43 -8.42 -23.08
N LYS A 140 9.65 -7.88 -23.18
CA LYS A 140 10.46 -7.96 -24.40
C LYS A 140 10.84 -9.41 -24.73
N SER A 141 11.21 -10.18 -23.71
CA SER A 141 11.57 -11.60 -23.87
C SER A 141 10.40 -12.45 -24.38
N ARG A 142 9.17 -12.11 -24.00
CA ARG A 142 7.95 -12.76 -24.51
C ARG A 142 7.72 -12.46 -25.99
N LYS A 143 7.75 -11.18 -26.38
CA LYS A 143 7.50 -10.74 -27.77
C LYS A 143 8.48 -11.35 -28.78
N LYS A 144 9.76 -11.44 -28.42
CA LYS A 144 10.77 -12.10 -29.27
C LYS A 144 10.51 -13.59 -29.52
N LYS A 145 9.79 -14.29 -28.63
CA LYS A 145 9.42 -15.70 -28.85
C LYS A 145 8.23 -15.83 -29.81
N GLU A 146 7.32 -14.86 -29.84
CA GLU A 146 6.18 -14.84 -30.78
C GLU A 146 6.68 -14.60 -32.22
N GLU A 147 7.58 -13.63 -32.44
CA GLU A 147 8.15 -13.33 -33.78
C GLU A 147 9.01 -14.44 -34.41
N ILE A 148 9.44 -15.45 -33.66
CA ILE A 148 10.27 -16.57 -34.18
C ILE A 148 9.40 -17.79 -34.54
N VAL A 149 8.13 -17.80 -34.11
CA VAL A 149 7.19 -18.91 -34.31
C VAL A 149 6.20 -18.62 -35.46
N ASP A 150 6.12 -17.36 -35.91
CA ASP A 150 5.45 -16.94 -37.15
C ASP A 150 6.42 -16.91 -38.36
#